data_AF-A0A3N5UX29-F1
#
_entry.id   AF-A0A3N5UX29-F1
#
_cell.length_a   1.000
_cell.length_b   1.000
_cell.length_c   1.000
_cell.angle_alpha   90.00
_cell.angle_beta   90.00
_cell.angle_gamma   90.00
#
_symmetry.space_group_name_H-M   'P 1'
#
loop_
_entity.id
_entity.type
_entity.pdbx_description
1 polymer ?
#
loop_
_entity_poly.entity_id
_entity_poly.type
_entity_poly.pdbx_seq_one_letter_code
_entity_poly.pdbx_strand_id
1 'polypeptide(L)'
;MKKLALILVVVSVLSGCTGLPSIPFLQTVVPAQQSSTPQLTATPYSLDPTNTPDLFVLNTLPPTTTPSTGTPMVTNTATPAFTATIRPTITLEAIDPIFFTPSPNLFLTVLRSTDQLVWGSTCEGSRFIKFTANVQPVRRLRYVTLWYRLQDKYSSRHTDWGGGAIFNDNDQGTYFYTLDLSQIQRYRYFEDAWFQYQLVASTATQKVLGRSVVSRSDVSLTHCKALYP
;
A
#
# COMPACT_ATOMS: atom_id res chain seq x y z
N MET A 1 -35.65 -40.80 -33.50
CA MET A 1 -36.50 -39.65 -33.11
C MET A 1 -36.10 -38.95 -31.79
N LYS A 2 -35.43 -39.61 -30.82
CA LYS A 2 -35.01 -38.99 -29.55
C LYS A 2 -33.99 -37.84 -29.66
N LYS A 3 -33.12 -37.84 -30.68
CA LYS A 3 -32.08 -36.81 -30.87
C LYS A 3 -32.63 -35.47 -31.39
N LEU A 4 -33.77 -35.48 -32.09
CA LEU A 4 -34.43 -34.25 -32.57
C LEU A 4 -35.12 -33.48 -31.44
N ALA A 5 -35.69 -34.19 -30.45
CA ALA A 5 -36.33 -33.57 -29.30
C ALA A 5 -35.33 -32.77 -28.44
N LEU A 6 -34.08 -33.24 -28.32
CA LEU A 6 -33.07 -32.60 -27.49
C LEU A 6 -32.55 -31.30 -28.12
N ILE A 7 -32.48 -31.23 -29.45
CA ILE A 7 -32.09 -30.01 -30.17
C ILE A 7 -33.18 -28.93 -30.03
N LEU A 8 -34.45 -29.33 -30.08
CA LEU A 8 -35.59 -28.40 -29.97
C LEU A 8 -35.72 -27.79 -28.57
N VAL A 9 -35.35 -28.52 -27.51
CA VAL A 9 -35.30 -28.02 -26.12
C VAL A 9 -34.15 -27.05 -25.88
N VAL A 10 -32.99 -27.26 -26.54
CA VAL A 10 -31.85 -26.34 -26.39
C VAL A 10 -32.14 -24.99 -27.06
N VAL A 11 -32.80 -25.00 -28.23
CA VAL A 11 -33.13 -23.76 -28.96
C VAL A 11 -34.19 -22.92 -28.22
N SER A 12 -35.11 -23.53 -27.49
CA SER A 12 -36.13 -22.78 -26.72
C SER A 12 -35.60 -22.13 -25.44
N VAL A 13 -34.49 -22.62 -24.86
CA VAL A 13 -33.87 -22.00 -23.68
C VAL A 13 -32.98 -20.80 -24.06
N LEU A 14 -32.51 -20.74 -25.31
CA LEU A 14 -31.63 -19.67 -25.80
C LEU A 14 -32.39 -18.39 -26.26
N SER A 15 -33.71 -18.44 -26.44
CA SER A 15 -34.51 -17.30 -26.93
C SER A 15 -35.13 -16.41 -25.83
N GLY A 16 -34.83 -16.65 -24.55
CA GLY A 16 -35.55 -16.06 -23.42
C GLY A 16 -35.11 -14.70 -22.87
N CYS A 17 -34.14 -13.98 -23.45
CA CYS A 17 -33.54 -12.78 -22.82
C CYS A 17 -33.89 -11.43 -23.48
N THR A 18 -35.11 -11.24 -24.01
CA THR A 18 -35.55 -9.93 -24.52
C THR A 18 -36.89 -9.50 -23.92
N GLY A 19 -36.88 -9.09 -22.65
CA GLY A 19 -38.10 -8.66 -21.98
C GLY A 19 -37.90 -8.28 -20.52
N LEU A 20 -36.93 -7.41 -20.23
CA LEU A 20 -36.86 -6.76 -18.92
C LEU A 20 -37.74 -5.50 -18.97
N PRO A 21 -38.80 -5.39 -18.14
CA PRO A 21 -39.54 -4.15 -17.99
C PRO A 21 -38.63 -3.09 -17.36
N SER A 22 -38.72 -1.87 -17.90
CA SER A 22 -37.99 -0.70 -17.42
C SER A 22 -38.28 -0.43 -15.95
N ILE A 23 -37.25 -0.56 -15.10
CA ILE A 23 -37.32 -0.32 -13.66
C ILE A 23 -37.22 1.20 -13.45
N PRO A 24 -38.23 1.89 -12.88
CA PRO A 24 -38.22 3.33 -12.68
C PRO A 24 -37.48 3.72 -11.39
N PHE A 25 -36.21 3.30 -11.23
CA PHE A 25 -35.42 3.58 -10.02
C PHE A 25 -34.33 4.66 -10.22
N LEU A 26 -34.38 5.39 -11.34
CA LEU A 26 -33.51 6.55 -11.61
C LEU A 26 -34.27 7.88 -11.51
N GLN A 27 -35.16 8.02 -10.53
CA GLN A 27 -35.60 9.35 -10.09
C GLN A 27 -34.62 9.84 -9.02
N THR A 28 -33.53 10.41 -9.49
CA THR A 28 -32.65 11.23 -8.67
C THR A 28 -33.46 12.44 -8.22
N VAL A 29 -33.94 12.40 -6.98
CA VAL A 29 -34.52 13.57 -6.32
C VAL A 29 -33.40 14.61 -6.25
N VAL A 30 -33.50 15.64 -7.08
CA VAL A 30 -32.65 16.83 -7.01
C VAL A 30 -33.04 17.56 -5.72
N PRO A 31 -32.15 17.67 -4.71
CA PRO A 31 -32.43 18.49 -3.55
C PRO A 31 -32.52 19.95 -4.01
N ALA A 32 -33.57 20.64 -3.59
CA ALA A 32 -33.70 22.09 -3.77
C ALA A 32 -32.43 22.78 -3.21
N GLN A 33 -31.70 23.49 -4.08
CA GLN A 33 -30.62 24.37 -3.68
C GLN A 33 -31.20 25.50 -2.81
N GLN A 34 -31.04 25.39 -1.50
CA GLN A 34 -31.02 26.55 -0.63
C GLN A 34 -29.66 27.24 -0.79
N SER A 35 -29.68 28.32 -1.58
CA SER A 35 -28.58 29.26 -1.68
C SER A 35 -28.54 30.12 -0.42
N SER A 36 -27.73 29.73 0.55
CA SER A 36 -27.20 30.64 1.56
C SER A 36 -25.70 30.40 1.64
N THR A 37 -24.96 31.04 0.74
CA THR A 37 -23.50 31.10 0.75
C THR A 37 -23.05 31.73 2.07
N PRO A 38 -22.35 31.01 2.96
CA PRO A 38 -21.70 31.63 4.10
C PRO A 38 -20.53 32.45 3.55
N GLN A 39 -20.55 33.75 3.80
CA GLN A 39 -19.43 34.64 3.51
C GLN A 39 -18.20 34.15 4.29
N LEU A 40 -17.20 33.64 3.56
CA LEU A 40 -15.92 33.22 4.13
C LEU A 40 -15.26 34.44 4.77
N THR A 41 -15.24 34.47 6.10
CA THR A 41 -14.44 35.41 6.85
C THR A 41 -13.01 34.86 6.89
N ALA A 42 -12.14 35.42 6.07
CA ALA A 42 -10.71 35.12 6.11
C ALA A 42 -10.14 35.65 7.43
N THR A 43 -9.89 34.77 8.39
CA THR A 43 -9.03 35.07 9.52
C THR A 43 -7.59 35.18 9.02
N PRO A 44 -6.92 36.34 9.14
CA PRO A 44 -5.51 36.46 8.78
C PRO A 44 -4.67 35.59 9.73
N TYR A 45 -4.11 34.52 9.19
CA TYR A 45 -3.18 33.67 9.91
C TYR A 45 -1.78 34.29 9.76
N SER A 46 -1.38 35.07 10.76
CA SER A 46 0.01 35.53 10.92
C SER A 46 0.77 34.47 11.71
N LEU A 47 1.50 33.60 11.02
CA LEU A 47 2.55 32.81 11.65
C LEU A 47 3.77 33.71 11.83
N ASP A 48 4.24 33.86 13.07
CA ASP A 48 5.58 34.37 13.31
C ASP A 48 6.59 33.51 12.51
N PRO A 49 7.54 34.13 11.80
CA PRO A 49 8.55 33.42 11.02
C PRO A 49 9.41 32.59 11.96
N THR A 50 8.97 31.35 12.19
CA THR A 50 9.77 30.35 12.87
C THR A 50 10.81 29.90 11.86
N ASN A 51 12.09 29.92 12.26
CA ASN A 51 13.25 29.54 11.46
C ASN A 51 13.04 28.21 10.72
N THR A 52 12.46 28.25 9.54
CA THR A 52 12.49 27.14 8.60
C THR A 52 13.87 27.20 7.93
N PRO A 53 14.78 26.26 8.20
CA PRO A 53 16.01 26.19 7.43
C PRO A 53 15.65 26.04 5.96
N ASP A 54 16.11 26.96 5.13
CA ASP A 54 15.92 26.91 3.69
C ASP A 54 16.67 25.70 3.13
N LEU A 55 15.90 24.67 2.76
CA LEU A 55 16.39 23.38 2.25
C LEU A 55 17.01 23.49 0.84
N PHE A 56 17.01 24.68 0.24
CA PHE A 56 17.63 24.95 -1.06
C PHE A 56 18.90 25.81 -0.98
N VAL A 57 19.38 26.14 0.23
CA VAL A 57 20.70 26.78 0.39
C VAL A 57 21.77 25.75 0.05
N LEU A 58 22.22 25.78 -1.21
CA LEU A 58 23.50 25.19 -1.58
C LEU A 58 24.58 25.96 -0.82
N ASN A 59 25.26 25.32 0.14
CA ASN A 59 26.52 25.81 0.67
C ASN A 59 27.60 25.71 -0.43
N THR A 60 27.47 26.51 -1.49
CA THR A 60 28.56 26.72 -2.45
C THR A 60 29.61 27.57 -1.78
N LEU A 61 30.76 26.97 -1.50
CA LEU A 61 31.95 27.69 -1.07
C LEU A 61 32.22 28.83 -2.07
N PRO A 62 32.56 30.04 -1.60
CA PRO A 62 32.84 31.16 -2.48
C PRO A 62 33.99 30.80 -3.44
N PRO A 63 33.98 31.29 -4.68
CA PRO A 63 35.03 31.01 -5.65
C PRO A 63 36.39 31.46 -5.09
N THR A 64 37.33 30.53 -5.01
CA THR A 64 38.71 30.83 -4.61
C THR A 64 39.31 31.79 -5.63
N THR A 65 39.60 33.03 -5.22
CA THR A 65 40.29 34.01 -6.05
C THR A 65 41.72 33.52 -6.29
N THR A 66 42.03 33.07 -7.50
CA THR A 66 43.40 32.75 -7.91
C THR A 66 44.18 34.04 -8.15
N PRO A 67 45.31 34.28 -7.45
CA PRO A 67 46.16 35.42 -7.75
C PRO A 67 46.76 35.27 -9.14
N SER A 68 46.67 36.31 -9.96
CA SER A 68 47.39 36.37 -11.23
C SER A 68 48.88 36.51 -10.93
N THR A 69 49.66 35.48 -11.26
CA THR A 69 50.95 35.55 -12.01
C THR A 69 51.84 34.37 -11.63
N GLY A 70 52.20 33.57 -12.63
CA GLY A 70 53.54 32.97 -12.70
C GLY A 70 53.75 31.55 -12.17
N THR A 71 52.99 30.57 -12.65
CA THR A 71 53.40 29.19 -13.02
C THR A 71 52.14 28.31 -13.19
N PRO A 72 52.08 27.39 -14.17
CA PRO A 72 50.96 26.45 -14.29
C PRO A 72 51.04 25.45 -13.13
N MET A 73 50.47 25.83 -11.99
CA MET A 73 50.29 24.91 -10.87
C MET A 73 49.07 24.05 -11.19
N VAL A 74 49.21 22.72 -11.09
CA VAL A 74 48.11 21.79 -11.28
C VAL A 74 47.01 22.16 -10.30
N THR A 75 45.91 22.71 -10.81
CA THR A 75 44.73 23.03 -10.02
C THR A 75 44.20 21.72 -9.46
N ASN A 76 44.46 21.47 -8.18
CA ASN A 76 43.94 20.33 -7.46
C ASN A 76 42.45 20.62 -7.18
N THR A 77 41.63 20.45 -8.20
CA THR A 77 40.17 20.60 -8.11
C THR A 77 39.69 19.52 -7.14
N ALA A 78 39.30 19.93 -5.93
CA ALA A 78 38.73 19.02 -4.96
C ALA A 78 37.54 18.28 -5.61
N THR A 79 37.63 16.96 -5.67
CA THR A 79 36.52 16.12 -6.11
C THR A 79 35.33 16.40 -5.20
N PRO A 80 34.13 16.69 -5.75
CA PRO A 80 32.96 16.95 -4.92
C PRO A 80 32.69 15.74 -4.03
N ALA A 81 32.79 15.93 -2.71
CA ALA A 81 32.42 14.91 -1.75
C ALA A 81 30.89 14.84 -1.71
N PHE A 82 30.32 13.69 -2.12
CA PHE A 82 28.90 13.43 -1.96
C PHE A 82 28.57 13.42 -0.47
N THR A 83 27.92 14.47 0.00
CA THR A 83 27.44 14.54 1.37
C THR A 83 26.13 13.77 1.41
N ALA A 84 26.10 12.64 2.12
CA ALA A 84 24.88 11.86 2.30
C ALA A 84 23.79 12.76 2.91
N THR A 85 22.78 13.10 2.11
CA THR A 85 21.67 13.92 2.58
C THR A 85 20.76 13.03 3.41
N ILE A 86 20.67 13.28 4.71
CA ILE A 86 19.76 12.55 5.60
C ILE A 86 18.33 12.90 5.16
N ARG A 87 17.67 11.98 4.45
CA ARG A 87 16.27 12.17 4.05
C ARG A 87 15.40 11.96 5.29
N PRO A 88 14.54 12.91 5.67
CA PRO A 88 13.67 12.74 6.83
C PRO A 88 12.71 11.57 6.60
N THR A 89 12.76 10.57 7.48
CA THR A 89 11.78 9.48 7.51
C THR A 89 10.47 10.04 8.05
N ILE A 90 9.38 9.84 7.32
CA ILE A 90 8.06 10.21 7.83
C ILE A 90 7.71 9.19 8.91
N THR A 91 7.72 9.62 10.18
CA THR A 91 7.17 8.84 11.27
C THR A 91 5.66 8.78 11.11
N LEU A 92 5.13 7.62 10.70
CA LEU A 92 3.69 7.40 10.74
C LEU A 92 3.26 7.37 12.22
N GLU A 93 2.33 8.26 12.59
CA GLU A 93 1.74 8.21 13.92
C GLU A 93 1.04 6.87 14.14
N ALA A 94 1.25 6.29 15.33
CA ALA A 94 0.57 5.09 15.77
C ALA A 94 -0.91 5.44 15.97
N ILE A 95 -1.75 5.14 14.98
CA ILE A 95 -3.19 5.35 15.13
C ILE A 95 -3.80 4.15 15.85
N ASP A 96 -4.68 4.45 16.80
CA ASP A 96 -5.41 3.46 17.58
C ASP A 96 -6.12 2.44 16.66
N PRO A 97 -5.84 1.12 16.83
CA PRO A 97 -6.40 0.06 16.00
C PRO A 97 -7.92 0.01 15.99
N ILE A 98 -8.59 0.58 17.00
CA ILE A 98 -10.06 0.57 17.13
C ILE A 98 -10.72 1.36 15.98
N PHE A 99 -10.05 2.35 15.39
CA PHE A 99 -10.63 3.20 14.35
C PHE A 99 -10.65 2.59 12.93
N PHE A 100 -9.91 1.51 12.66
CA PHE A 100 -9.70 1.02 11.28
C PHE A 100 -10.32 -0.33 10.94
N THR A 101 -10.96 -1.01 11.88
CA THR A 101 -11.69 -2.24 11.59
C THR A 101 -13.04 -2.27 12.29
N PRO A 102 -14.14 -1.89 11.61
CA PRO A 102 -15.49 -1.96 12.17
C PRO A 102 -15.99 -3.40 12.38
N SER A 103 -15.11 -4.41 12.29
CA SER A 103 -15.43 -5.83 12.36
C SER A 103 -14.70 -6.48 13.53
N PRO A 104 -15.30 -7.49 14.18
CA PRO A 104 -14.65 -8.22 15.27
C PRO A 104 -13.30 -8.79 14.83
N ASN A 105 -12.29 -8.68 15.69
CA ASN A 105 -10.99 -9.28 15.46
C ASN A 105 -11.07 -10.79 15.75
N LEU A 106 -11.06 -11.60 14.68
CA LEU A 106 -11.06 -13.06 14.76
C LEU A 106 -9.65 -13.66 14.78
N PHE A 107 -8.63 -12.83 14.58
CA PHE A 107 -7.23 -13.24 14.48
C PHE A 107 -6.61 -13.21 15.87
N LEU A 108 -6.31 -14.40 16.41
CA LEU A 108 -5.72 -14.56 17.73
C LEU A 108 -4.24 -14.18 17.70
N THR A 109 -3.52 -14.70 16.70
CA THR A 109 -2.09 -14.42 16.51
C THR A 109 -1.77 -14.36 15.02
N VAL A 110 -0.97 -13.39 14.60
CA VAL A 110 -0.44 -13.29 13.24
C VAL A 110 1.09 -13.25 13.34
N LEU A 111 1.73 -14.30 12.84
CA LEU A 111 3.17 -14.46 12.81
C LEU A 111 3.67 -14.29 11.37
N ARG A 112 4.90 -13.80 11.24
CA ARG A 112 5.60 -13.62 9.97
C ARG A 112 7.03 -14.13 10.10
N SER A 113 7.59 -14.62 9.00
CA SER A 113 8.95 -15.19 9.01
C SER A 113 10.08 -14.15 8.95
N THR A 114 9.79 -12.94 8.47
CA THR A 114 10.77 -11.85 8.33
C THR A 114 10.08 -10.49 8.49
N ASP A 115 10.85 -9.49 8.92
CA ASP A 115 10.46 -8.08 9.02
C ASP A 115 11.03 -7.23 7.86
N GLN A 116 11.81 -7.85 6.97
CA GLN A 116 12.42 -7.17 5.83
C GLN A 116 12.39 -8.04 4.57
N LEU A 117 11.88 -7.45 3.50
CA LEU A 117 11.96 -7.95 2.14
C LEU A 117 12.97 -7.10 1.38
N VAL A 118 13.89 -7.77 0.69
CA VAL A 118 14.97 -7.09 -0.03
C VAL A 118 14.87 -7.40 -1.51
N TRP A 119 14.99 -6.38 -2.35
CA TRP A 119 14.95 -6.54 -3.80
C TRP A 119 16.15 -5.88 -4.50
N GLY A 120 16.55 -6.46 -5.64
CA GLY A 120 17.75 -6.10 -6.37
C GLY A 120 18.74 -7.27 -6.47
N SER A 121 19.75 -7.14 -7.32
CA SER A 121 20.70 -8.21 -7.63
C SER A 121 21.94 -8.20 -6.74
N THR A 122 22.27 -7.06 -6.12
CA THR A 122 23.58 -6.83 -5.49
C THR A 122 23.61 -7.10 -4.00
N CYS A 123 22.49 -7.45 -3.37
CA CYS A 123 22.41 -7.63 -1.93
C CYS A 123 21.72 -8.94 -1.54
N GLU A 124 22.13 -9.46 -0.39
CA GLU A 124 21.55 -10.63 0.25
C GLU A 124 20.39 -10.22 1.16
N GLY A 125 19.30 -11.00 1.17
CA GLY A 125 18.14 -10.75 2.00
C GLY A 125 16.95 -11.63 1.63
N SER A 126 15.93 -11.66 2.50
CA SER A 126 14.73 -12.45 2.25
C SER A 126 13.94 -11.89 1.07
N ARG A 127 13.63 -12.75 0.10
CA ARG A 127 12.77 -12.42 -1.06
C ARG A 127 11.34 -12.97 -0.94
N PHE A 128 11.03 -13.57 0.19
CA PHE A 128 9.71 -14.09 0.50
C PHE A 128 9.41 -13.87 1.98
N ILE A 129 8.12 -13.81 2.29
CA ILE A 129 7.61 -13.71 3.66
C ILE A 129 6.51 -14.74 3.84
N LYS A 130 6.66 -15.60 4.85
CA LYS A 130 5.62 -16.56 5.23
C LYS A 130 4.79 -15.97 6.35
N PHE A 131 3.48 -15.87 6.12
CA PHE A 131 2.49 -15.52 7.12
C PHE A 131 1.88 -16.79 7.70
N THR A 132 1.71 -16.81 9.01
CA THR A 132 0.99 -17.85 9.76
C THR A 132 0.00 -17.15 10.68
N ALA A 133 -1.28 -17.43 10.53
CA ALA A 133 -2.34 -16.81 11.31
C ALA A 133 -3.17 -17.87 12.03
N ASN A 134 -3.35 -17.73 13.34
CA ASN A 134 -4.32 -18.52 14.10
C ASN A 134 -5.63 -17.74 14.20
N VAL A 135 -6.70 -18.36 13.73
CA VAL A 135 -8.02 -17.72 13.66
C VAL A 135 -8.96 -18.45 14.60
N GLN A 136 -9.72 -17.69 15.38
CA GLN A 136 -10.75 -18.25 16.24
C GLN A 136 -11.81 -18.95 15.37
N PRO A 137 -12.27 -20.17 15.74
CA PRO A 137 -13.28 -20.88 14.96
C PRO A 137 -14.61 -20.11 14.95
N VAL A 138 -15.05 -19.72 13.75
CA VAL A 138 -16.32 -19.02 13.53
C VAL A 138 -17.17 -19.78 12.52
N ARG A 139 -18.49 -19.85 12.76
CA ARG A 139 -19.43 -20.48 11.82
C ARG A 139 -19.34 -19.79 10.45
N ARG A 140 -19.25 -20.59 9.40
CA ARG A 140 -19.20 -20.16 7.99
C ARG A 140 -17.90 -19.47 7.56
N LEU A 141 -16.83 -19.49 8.37
CA LEU A 141 -15.50 -19.14 7.90
C LEU A 141 -15.08 -20.10 6.79
N ARG A 142 -14.59 -19.57 5.67
CA ARG A 142 -14.11 -20.38 4.54
C ARG A 142 -12.79 -19.90 3.97
N TYR A 143 -12.56 -18.59 3.94
CA TYR A 143 -11.33 -18.05 3.38
C TYR A 143 -10.69 -17.08 4.36
N VAL A 144 -9.36 -17.16 4.44
CA VAL A 144 -8.52 -16.12 5.01
C VAL A 144 -7.69 -15.56 3.87
N THR A 145 -7.79 -14.24 3.67
CA THR A 145 -7.13 -13.55 2.55
C THR A 145 -6.15 -12.50 3.06
N LEU A 146 -5.01 -12.39 2.39
CA LEU A 146 -4.03 -11.32 2.62
C LEU A 146 -4.23 -10.20 1.61
N TRP A 147 -4.48 -9.02 2.16
CA TRP A 147 -4.51 -7.74 1.45
C TRP A 147 -3.27 -6.95 1.83
N TYR A 148 -2.64 -6.31 0.86
CA TYR A 148 -1.43 -5.54 1.09
C TYR A 148 -1.41 -4.27 0.24
N ARG A 149 -0.59 -3.31 0.65
CA ARG A 149 -0.18 -2.16 -0.15
C ARG A 149 1.24 -1.74 0.21
N LEU A 150 1.89 -1.04 -0.70
CA LEU A 150 3.21 -0.46 -0.47
C LEU A 150 3.05 1.03 -0.19
N GLN A 151 3.79 1.56 0.79
CA GLN A 151 3.89 2.99 1.06
C GLN A 151 5.36 3.37 1.15
N ASP A 152 5.80 4.37 0.38
CA ASP A 152 7.17 4.90 0.49
C ASP A 152 7.44 5.36 1.93
N LYS A 153 8.62 5.06 2.47
CA LYS A 153 8.98 5.49 3.84
C LYS A 153 9.21 7.00 3.94
N TYR A 154 9.55 7.62 2.81
CA TYR A 154 9.98 9.01 2.75
C TYR A 154 9.00 9.90 1.96
N SER A 155 7.90 9.34 1.47
CA SER A 155 6.83 10.11 0.87
C SER A 155 5.47 9.53 1.22
N SER A 156 4.41 10.32 1.09
CA SER A 156 3.04 9.85 1.27
C SER A 156 2.54 8.99 0.09
N ARG A 157 3.40 8.69 -0.90
CA ARG A 157 3.02 7.89 -2.07
C ARG A 157 2.81 6.45 -1.63
N HIS A 158 1.63 5.93 -1.94
CA HIS A 158 1.30 4.54 -1.68
C HIS A 158 0.59 3.93 -2.90
N THR A 159 0.62 2.61 -3.00
CA THR A 159 -0.26 1.89 -3.91
C THR A 159 -1.66 1.79 -3.32
N ASP A 160 -2.63 1.49 -4.16
CA ASP A 160 -3.93 1.04 -3.69
C ASP A 160 -3.80 -0.30 -2.94
N TRP A 161 -4.79 -0.60 -2.11
CA TRP A 161 -4.91 -1.92 -1.50
C TRP A 161 -5.13 -2.95 -2.61
N GLY A 162 -4.23 -3.92 -2.67
CA GLY A 162 -4.27 -5.02 -3.62
C GLY A 162 -4.03 -6.36 -2.94
N GLY A 163 -3.79 -7.38 -3.76
CA GLY A 163 -3.65 -8.76 -3.29
C GLY A 163 -4.98 -9.51 -3.32
N GLY A 164 -5.25 -10.28 -2.26
CA GLY A 164 -6.32 -11.29 -2.23
C GLY A 164 -5.79 -12.73 -2.24
N ALA A 165 -4.55 -12.93 -1.79
CA ALA A 165 -3.98 -14.26 -1.66
C ALA A 165 -4.73 -15.07 -0.61
N ILE A 166 -5.26 -16.23 -1.01
CA ILE A 166 -6.00 -17.15 -0.14
C ILE A 166 -5.00 -18.03 0.61
N PHE A 167 -5.16 -18.12 1.93
CA PHE A 167 -4.29 -18.92 2.78
C PHE A 167 -4.67 -20.40 2.69
N ASN A 168 -3.67 -21.25 2.83
CA ASN A 168 -3.88 -22.68 3.02
C ASN A 168 -4.25 -22.94 4.48
N ASP A 169 -5.24 -23.79 4.70
CA ASP A 169 -5.67 -24.24 6.04
C ASP A 169 -4.95 -25.55 6.39
N ASN A 170 -4.65 -25.75 7.68
CA ASN A 170 -4.16 -27.01 8.22
C ASN A 170 -5.24 -27.81 8.96
N ASP A 171 -6.51 -27.45 8.81
CA ASP A 171 -7.69 -27.99 9.49
C ASP A 171 -7.70 -27.80 11.02
N GLN A 172 -6.74 -27.05 11.57
CA GLN A 172 -6.63 -26.72 13.00
C GLN A 172 -6.90 -25.24 13.28
N GLY A 173 -7.41 -24.49 12.29
CA GLY A 173 -7.61 -23.05 12.39
C GLY A 173 -6.32 -22.24 12.26
N THR A 174 -5.23 -22.87 11.83
CA THR A 174 -3.99 -22.19 11.45
C THR A 174 -3.93 -22.08 9.93
N TYR A 175 -3.86 -20.84 9.48
CA TYR A 175 -3.79 -20.49 8.07
C TYR A 175 -2.37 -20.03 7.74
N PHE A 176 -1.83 -20.46 6.59
CA PHE A 176 -0.51 -20.01 6.16
C PHE A 176 -0.45 -19.66 4.67
N TYR A 177 0.40 -18.69 4.35
CA TYR A 177 0.69 -18.30 2.98
C TYR A 177 2.12 -17.77 2.87
N THR A 178 2.83 -18.18 1.82
CA THR A 178 4.15 -17.64 1.49
C THR A 178 4.00 -16.68 0.33
N LEU A 179 4.23 -15.39 0.60
CA LEU A 179 4.24 -14.34 -0.42
C LEU A 179 5.67 -14.18 -0.94
N ASP A 180 5.84 -14.39 -2.24
CA ASP A 180 7.09 -14.11 -2.94
C ASP A 180 7.10 -12.64 -3.41
N LEU A 181 8.26 -11.99 -3.36
CA LEU A 181 8.48 -10.64 -3.85
C LEU A 181 7.97 -10.44 -5.29
N SER A 182 8.10 -11.45 -6.15
CA SER A 182 7.62 -11.42 -7.54
C SER A 182 6.10 -11.29 -7.67
N GLN A 183 5.34 -11.68 -6.65
CA GLN A 183 3.88 -11.57 -6.61
C GLN A 183 3.42 -10.18 -6.15
N ILE A 184 4.32 -9.36 -5.61
CA ILE A 184 4.01 -8.01 -5.16
C ILE A 184 3.93 -7.09 -6.37
N GLN A 185 2.78 -6.46 -6.59
CA GLN A 185 2.66 -5.53 -7.71
C GLN A 185 3.43 -4.23 -7.43
N ARG A 186 4.11 -3.72 -8.45
CA ARG A 186 4.80 -2.41 -8.42
C ARG A 186 5.90 -2.28 -7.34
N TYR A 187 6.44 -3.37 -6.79
CA TYR A 187 7.53 -3.29 -5.80
C TYR A 187 8.75 -2.53 -6.32
N ARG A 188 9.04 -2.64 -7.63
CA ARG A 188 10.19 -1.98 -8.29
C ARG A 188 10.12 -0.45 -8.34
N TYR A 189 8.95 0.14 -8.07
CA TYR A 189 8.80 1.60 -8.07
C TYR A 189 9.26 2.25 -6.77
N PHE A 190 9.59 1.46 -5.73
CA PHE A 190 9.96 1.94 -4.41
C PHE A 190 11.40 1.55 -4.08
N GLU A 191 12.27 2.54 -3.84
CA GLU A 191 13.62 2.29 -3.34
C GLU A 191 13.58 1.81 -1.88
N ASP A 192 12.69 2.36 -1.05
CA ASP A 192 12.42 1.89 0.30
C ASP A 192 10.96 2.16 0.67
N ALA A 193 10.23 1.14 1.09
CA ALA A 193 8.82 1.22 1.39
C ALA A 193 8.44 0.39 2.63
N TRP A 194 7.34 0.76 3.26
CA TRP A 194 6.61 -0.08 4.18
C TRP A 194 5.69 -1.02 3.42
N PHE A 195 5.80 -2.31 3.71
CA PHE A 195 4.85 -3.33 3.28
C PHE A 195 3.71 -3.39 4.30
N GLN A 196 2.60 -2.75 3.96
CA GLN A 196 1.43 -2.68 4.83
C GLN A 196 0.49 -3.82 4.50
N TYR A 197 -0.04 -4.50 5.51
CA TYR A 197 -0.92 -5.64 5.27
C TYR A 197 -2.09 -5.73 6.25
N GLN A 198 -3.13 -6.41 5.78
CA GLN A 198 -4.32 -6.77 6.55
C GLN A 198 -4.80 -8.15 6.13
N LEU A 199 -5.05 -9.01 7.11
CA LEU A 199 -5.76 -10.26 6.91
C LEU A 199 -7.27 -10.05 7.06
N VAL A 200 -8.03 -10.69 6.16
CA VAL A 200 -9.49 -10.62 6.12
C VAL A 200 -10.06 -12.04 6.10
N ALA A 201 -10.91 -12.34 7.07
CA ALA A 201 -11.64 -13.59 7.19
C ALA A 201 -13.02 -13.45 6.54
N SER A 202 -13.38 -14.35 5.63
CA SER A 202 -14.62 -14.27 4.85
C SER A 202 -15.32 -15.63 4.66
N THR A 203 -16.60 -15.56 4.31
CA THR A 203 -17.44 -16.73 3.99
C THR A 203 -17.22 -17.22 2.55
N ALA A 204 -17.85 -18.35 2.20
CA ALA A 204 -17.89 -18.84 0.80
C ALA A 204 -18.45 -17.80 -0.18
N THR A 205 -19.36 -16.93 0.27
CA THR A 205 -19.96 -15.85 -0.52
C THR A 205 -19.13 -14.56 -0.46
N GLN A 206 -17.87 -14.63 -0.01
CA GLN A 206 -16.98 -13.48 0.20
C GLN A 206 -17.51 -12.42 1.16
N LYS A 207 -18.48 -12.77 2.02
CA LYS A 207 -18.95 -11.85 3.07
C LYS A 207 -17.89 -11.77 4.16
N VAL A 208 -17.44 -10.56 4.49
CA VAL A 208 -16.43 -10.32 5.53
C VAL A 208 -17.01 -10.68 6.90
N LEU A 209 -16.31 -11.54 7.64
CA LEU A 209 -16.62 -11.93 9.02
C LEU A 209 -15.78 -11.14 10.02
N GLY A 210 -14.51 -10.89 9.69
CA GLY A 210 -13.57 -10.19 10.55
C GLY A 210 -12.34 -9.71 9.79
N ARG A 211 -11.65 -8.74 10.38
CA ARG A 211 -10.41 -8.16 9.86
C ARG A 211 -9.39 -8.09 10.99
N SER A 212 -8.13 -8.34 10.67
CA SER A 212 -7.02 -8.06 11.57
C SER A 212 -6.67 -6.57 11.59
N VAL A 213 -5.95 -6.16 12.62
CA VAL A 213 -5.35 -4.82 12.68
C VAL A 213 -4.39 -4.65 11.51
N VAL A 214 -4.43 -3.47 10.87
CA VAL A 214 -3.52 -3.14 9.78
C VAL A 214 -2.11 -2.97 10.34
N SER A 215 -1.18 -3.79 9.86
CA SER A 215 0.25 -3.57 10.11
C SER A 215 0.78 -2.51 9.13
N ARG A 216 1.38 -1.44 9.66
CA ARG A 216 1.79 -0.26 8.87
C ARG A 216 3.29 -0.11 8.67
N SER A 217 4.07 -0.54 9.65
CA SER A 217 5.52 -0.29 9.71
C SER A 217 6.31 -1.52 10.15
N ASP A 218 5.67 -2.69 10.24
CA ASP A 218 6.34 -3.87 10.78
C ASP A 218 7.19 -4.60 9.75
N VAL A 219 6.87 -4.44 8.46
CA VAL A 219 7.59 -5.07 7.37
C VAL A 219 8.12 -4.01 6.42
N SER A 220 9.42 -4.03 6.18
CA SER A 220 10.08 -3.14 5.23
C SER A 220 10.33 -3.84 3.90
N LEU A 221 10.22 -3.09 2.81
CA LEU A 221 10.59 -3.49 1.45
C LEU A 221 11.70 -2.55 0.99
N THR A 222 12.94 -3.03 0.89
CA THR A 222 14.11 -2.19 0.63
C THR A 222 14.86 -2.65 -0.61
N HIS A 223 15.23 -1.71 -1.48
CA HIS A 223 16.08 -1.96 -2.63
C HIS A 223 17.55 -2.05 -2.22
N CYS A 224 18.35 -2.88 -2.89
CA CYS A 224 19.78 -3.02 -2.60
C CYS A 224 20.56 -1.69 -2.60
N LYS A 225 20.19 -0.76 -3.49
CA LYS A 225 20.82 0.57 -3.56
C LYS A 225 20.60 1.40 -2.28
N ALA A 226 19.50 1.16 -1.56
CA ALA A 226 19.25 1.86 -0.30
C ALA A 226 20.05 1.26 0.87
N LEU A 227 20.48 0.00 0.77
CA LEU A 227 21.34 -0.65 1.77
C LEU A 227 22.82 -0.29 1.58
N TYR A 228 23.25 -0.15 0.32
CA TYR A 228 24.61 0.21 -0.08
C TYR A 228 24.55 1.44 -0.99
N PRO A 229 24.39 2.66 -0.42
CA PRO A 229 24.26 3.90 -1.18
C PRO A 229 25.53 4.28 -1.95
#